data_AF-A0A950A0D7-F1
#
_entry.id   AF-A0A950A0D7-F1
#
_cell.length_a   1.000
_cell.length_b   1.000
_cell.length_c   1.000
_cell.angle_alpha   90.00
_cell.angle_beta   90.00
_cell.angle_gamma   90.00
#
_symmetry.space_group_name_H-M   'P 1'
#
loop_
_entity.id
_entity.type
_entity.pdbx_description
1 polymer ?
#
loop_
_entity_poly.entity_id
_entity_poly.type
_entity_poly.pdbx_seq_one_letter_code
_entity_poly.pdbx_strand_id
1 'polypeptide(L)'
;MAARDDDARGLDGRSWLALALAAAVALLVWALAERPVPMPDFPGQISGLAFSPFRRGESREAQRFPSASEIRADLVRAATLTERIRVYTVEGGFA
;
A
#
# COMPACT_ATOMS: atom_id res chain seq x y z
N MET A 1 -5.88 6.21 50.76
CA MET A 1 -6.34 5.71 49.45
C MET A 1 -7.65 6.42 49.12
N ALA A 2 -7.57 7.65 48.61
CA ALA A 2 -8.73 8.43 48.20
C ALA A 2 -8.68 8.53 46.67
N ALA A 3 -9.80 8.18 46.03
CA ALA A 3 -9.94 7.98 44.60
C ALA A 3 -9.54 9.25 43.84
N ARG A 4 -8.69 9.06 42.83
CA ARG A 4 -8.46 10.05 41.79
C ARG A 4 -9.68 9.99 40.87
N ASP A 5 -10.65 10.86 41.13
CA ASP A 5 -11.70 11.15 40.17
C ASP A 5 -11.04 11.87 39.00
N ASP A 6 -10.57 11.09 38.04
CA ASP A 6 -10.20 11.59 36.73
C ASP A 6 -11.49 12.06 36.05
N ASP A 7 -11.80 13.34 36.25
CA ASP A 7 -12.85 14.06 35.54
C ASP A 7 -12.71 13.79 34.04
N ALA A 8 -13.54 12.88 33.51
CA ALA A 8 -13.81 12.78 32.09
C ALA A 8 -14.63 14.02 31.67
N ARG A 9 -13.98 15.21 31.66
CA ARG A 9 -14.61 16.43 31.15
C ARG A 9 -14.82 16.24 29.66
N GLY A 10 -16.06 15.96 29.29
CA GLY A 10 -16.50 16.00 27.90
C GLY A 10 -16.10 17.33 27.27
N LEU A 11 -15.71 17.28 25.99
CA LEU A 11 -15.30 18.46 25.23
C LEU A 11 -16.42 19.51 25.25
N ASP A 12 -16.13 20.70 25.75
CA ASP A 12 -17.06 21.82 25.81
C ASP A 12 -17.22 22.48 24.42
N GLY A 13 -18.20 23.38 24.27
CA GLY A 13 -18.49 24.02 22.98
C GLY A 13 -17.31 24.80 22.39
N ARG A 14 -16.43 25.33 23.24
CA ARG A 14 -15.19 26.01 22.82
C ARG A 14 -14.17 25.02 22.27
N SER A 15 -14.01 23.86 22.91
CA SER A 15 -13.15 22.78 22.41
C SER A 15 -13.65 22.24 21.07
N TRP A 16 -14.96 22.07 20.91
CA TRP A 16 -15.56 21.68 19.62
C TRP A 16 -15.34 22.73 18.53
N LEU A 17 -15.49 24.01 18.84
CA LEU A 17 -15.22 25.10 17.89
C LEU A 17 -13.73 25.12 17.49
N ALA A 18 -12.83 24.98 18.46
CA ALA A 18 -11.40 24.93 18.21
C ALA A 18 -11.02 23.73 17.32
N LEU A 19 -11.61 22.56 17.58
CA LEU A 19 -11.41 21.36 16.75
C LEU A 19 -11.93 21.57 15.33
N ALA A 20 -13.11 22.14 15.16
CA ALA A 20 -13.69 22.42 13.86
C ALA A 20 -12.83 23.41 13.05
N LEU A 21 -12.33 24.46 13.69
CA LEU A 21 -11.41 25.42 13.07
C LEU A 21 -10.09 24.76 12.68
N ALA A 22 -9.49 23.97 13.57
CA ALA A 22 -8.26 23.25 13.28
C ALA A 22 -8.44 22.28 12.09
N ALA A 23 -9.55 21.54 12.06
CA ALA A 23 -9.89 20.65 10.95
C ALA A 23 -10.10 21.42 9.64
N ALA A 24 -10.82 22.56 9.68
CA ALA A 24 -11.05 23.39 8.50
C ALA A 24 -9.74 23.98 7.94
N VAL A 25 -8.84 24.45 8.82
CA VAL A 25 -7.52 24.94 8.41
C VAL A 25 -6.68 23.81 7.83
N ALA A 26 -6.65 22.63 8.45
CA ALA A 26 -5.91 21.49 7.93
C ALA A 26 -6.41 21.07 6.53
N LEU A 27 -7.73 21.01 6.34
CA LEU A 27 -8.34 20.72 5.05
C LEU A 27 -8.05 21.80 4.02
N LEU A 28 -8.09 23.08 4.40
CA LEU A 28 -7.77 24.19 3.52
C LEU A 28 -6.31 24.16 3.08
N VAL A 29 -5.38 23.93 4.01
CA VAL A 29 -3.95 23.81 3.71
C VAL A 29 -3.70 22.64 2.76
N TRP A 30 -4.29 21.48 3.04
CA TRP A 30 -4.21 20.32 2.15
C TRP A 30 -4.77 20.64 0.75
N ALA A 31 -5.97 21.23 0.68
CA ALA A 31 -6.62 21.55 -0.59
C ALA A 31 -5.86 22.59 -1.43
N LEU A 32 -5.15 23.52 -0.79
CA LEU A 32 -4.29 24.49 -1.48
C LEU A 32 -2.97 23.88 -1.96
N ALA A 33 -2.44 22.88 -1.23
CA ALA A 33 -1.20 22.19 -1.56
C ALA A 33 -1.39 21.10 -2.61
N GLU A 34 -2.51 20.37 -2.57
CA GLU A 34 -2.83 19.28 -3.49
C GLU A 34 -3.27 19.86 -4.84
N ARG A 35 -2.30 20.18 -5.69
CA ARG A 35 -2.55 20.49 -7.10
C ARG A 35 -2.58 19.18 -7.87
N PRO A 36 -3.73 18.79 -8.48
CA PRO A 36 -3.78 17.61 -9.33
C PRO A 36 -2.76 17.76 -10.45
N VAL A 37 -1.73 16.92 -10.45
CA VAL A 37 -0.79 16.85 -11.56
C VAL A 37 -1.46 15.97 -12.61
N PRO A 38 -1.82 16.50 -13.80
CA PRO A 38 -2.31 15.65 -14.88
C PRO A 38 -1.19 14.67 -15.22
N MET A 39 -1.44 13.37 -15.01
CA MET A 39 -0.50 12.38 -15.49
C MET A 39 -0.54 12.42 -17.01
N PRO A 40 0.63 12.45 -17.69
CA PRO A 40 0.66 12.31 -19.12
C PRO A 40 0.00 10.98 -19.52
N ASP A 41 -0.59 10.95 -20.72
CA ASP A 41 -1.10 9.71 -21.29
C ASP A 41 0.00 8.65 -21.26
N PHE A 42 -0.30 7.49 -20.69
CA PHE A 42 0.66 6.42 -20.56
C PHE A 42 0.95 5.85 -21.95
N PRO A 43 2.18 6.01 -22.50
CA PRO A 43 2.45 5.83 -23.93
C PRO A 43 2.53 4.37 -24.39
N GLY A 44 2.24 3.41 -23.51
CA GLY A 44 2.16 2.00 -23.87
C GLY A 44 3.31 1.18 -23.28
N GLN A 45 2.91 0.04 -22.73
CA GLN A 45 3.69 -1.01 -22.10
C GLN A 45 4.33 -0.67 -20.74
N ILE A 46 3.98 -1.48 -19.74
CA ILE A 46 4.49 -1.35 -18.37
C ILE A 46 6.01 -1.62 -18.39
N SER A 47 6.81 -0.65 -17.95
CA SER A 47 8.28 -0.74 -18.00
C SER A 47 8.84 -1.90 -17.17
N GLY A 48 8.11 -2.34 -16.15
CA GLY A 48 8.39 -3.57 -15.42
C GLY A 48 7.42 -3.82 -14.28
N LEU A 49 7.29 -5.08 -13.88
CA LEU A 49 6.42 -5.49 -12.76
C LEU A 49 7.26 -6.04 -11.59
N ALA A 50 6.85 -5.73 -10.37
CA ALA A 50 7.30 -6.49 -9.20
C ALA A 50 6.63 -7.87 -9.25
N PHE A 51 7.42 -8.93 -9.27
CA PHE A 51 6.95 -10.31 -9.38
C PHE A 51 7.36 -11.12 -8.16
N SER A 52 6.39 -11.83 -7.60
CA SER A 52 6.60 -12.85 -6.57
C SER A 52 6.10 -14.19 -7.11
N PRO A 53 6.88 -15.27 -7.02
CA PRO A 53 6.47 -16.57 -7.53
C PRO A 53 5.42 -17.26 -6.64
N PHE A 54 5.31 -16.84 -5.37
CA PHE A 54 4.40 -17.46 -4.39
C PHE A 54 2.93 -17.19 -4.72
N ARG A 55 2.13 -18.26 -4.70
CA ARG A 55 0.67 -18.22 -4.83
C ARG A 55 0.01 -18.19 -3.45
N ARG A 56 -1.33 -18.19 -3.44
CA ARG A 56 -2.10 -18.15 -2.20
C ARG A 56 -1.72 -19.33 -1.29
N GLY A 57 -1.31 -19.00 -0.08
CA GLY A 57 -0.91 -19.96 0.94
C GLY A 57 0.55 -20.37 0.84
N GLU A 58 1.25 -20.12 -0.26
CA GLU A 58 2.68 -20.38 -0.37
C GLU A 58 3.46 -19.23 0.25
N SER A 59 4.55 -19.56 0.93
CA SER A 59 5.47 -18.58 1.49
C SER A 59 6.77 -19.26 1.89
N ARG A 60 7.82 -18.47 2.03
CA ARG A 60 9.12 -18.93 2.53
C ARG A 60 9.01 -19.49 3.95
N GLU A 61 8.26 -18.81 4.81
CA GLU A 61 8.06 -19.16 6.22
C GLU A 61 7.34 -20.50 6.35
N ALA A 62 6.38 -20.77 5.46
CA ALA A 62 5.67 -22.03 5.41
C ALA A 62 6.45 -23.14 4.70
N GLN A 63 7.67 -22.86 4.19
CA GLN A 63 8.49 -23.73 3.33
C GLN A 63 7.70 -24.37 2.18
N ARG A 64 6.67 -23.66 1.69
CA ARG A 64 5.84 -24.09 0.57
C ARG A 64 6.18 -23.22 -0.61
N PHE A 65 6.96 -23.80 -1.52
CA PHE A 65 7.45 -23.14 -2.72
C PHE A 65 6.63 -23.57 -3.93
N PRO A 66 6.42 -22.67 -4.89
CA PRO A 66 5.77 -22.98 -6.15
C PRO A 66 6.67 -23.89 -6.99
N SER A 67 6.06 -24.71 -7.85
CA SER A 67 6.81 -25.52 -8.82
C SER A 67 7.24 -24.71 -10.05
N ALA A 68 8.27 -25.17 -10.76
CA ALA A 68 8.77 -24.50 -11.96
C ALA A 68 7.71 -24.33 -13.07
N SER A 69 6.76 -25.28 -13.19
CA SER A 69 5.64 -25.17 -14.14
C SER A 69 4.65 -24.07 -13.75
N GLU A 70 4.41 -23.88 -12.45
CA GLU A 70 3.55 -22.82 -11.93
C GLU A 70 4.17 -21.45 -12.12
N ILE A 71 5.46 -21.32 -11.80
CA ILE A 71 6.23 -20.09 -12.05
C ILE A 71 6.18 -19.75 -13.54
N ARG A 72 6.40 -20.73 -14.43
CA ARG A 72 6.32 -20.53 -15.88
C ARG A 72 4.93 -20.08 -16.33
N ALA A 73 3.86 -20.69 -15.82
CA ALA A 73 2.50 -20.29 -16.16
C ALA A 73 2.20 -18.85 -15.73
N ASP A 74 2.76 -18.41 -14.61
CA ASP A 74 2.59 -17.05 -14.10
C ASP A 74 3.41 -16.04 -14.93
N LEU A 75 4.62 -16.42 -15.35
CA LEU A 75 5.46 -15.62 -16.25
C LEU A 75 4.84 -15.45 -17.64
N VAL A 76 4.21 -16.48 -18.20
CA VAL A 76 3.50 -16.37 -19.49
C VAL A 76 2.39 -15.32 -19.42
N ARG A 77 1.69 -15.23 -18.28
CA ARG A 77 0.67 -14.19 -18.07
C ARG A 77 1.31 -12.82 -17.92
N ALA A 78 2.36 -12.69 -17.10
CA ALA A 78 3.07 -11.43 -16.91
C ALA A 78 3.69 -10.88 -18.20
N ALA A 79 4.15 -11.77 -19.10
CA ALA A 79 4.74 -11.42 -20.39
C ALA A 79 3.77 -10.68 -21.33
N THR A 80 2.45 -10.79 -21.12
CA THR A 80 1.45 -10.02 -21.87
C THR A 80 1.44 -8.53 -21.49
N LEU A 81 2.02 -8.18 -20.35
CA LEU A 81 2.01 -6.82 -19.77
C LEU A 81 3.37 -6.13 -19.86
N THR A 82 4.46 -6.89 -19.72
CA THR A 82 5.83 -6.38 -19.68
C THR A 82 6.86 -7.45 -20.05
N GLU A 83 7.98 -7.02 -20.61
CA GLU A 83 9.16 -7.89 -20.83
C GLU A 83 10.11 -7.92 -19.63
N ARG A 84 9.84 -7.12 -18.58
CA ARG A 84 10.77 -6.93 -17.46
C ARG A 84 10.07 -7.20 -16.13
N ILE A 85 10.64 -8.10 -15.34
CA ILE A 85 10.19 -8.33 -13.97
C ILE A 85 11.31 -8.05 -12.97
N ARG A 86 10.92 -7.64 -11.77
CA ARG A 86 11.82 -7.53 -10.62
C ARG A 86 11.40 -8.52 -9.56
N VAL A 87 12.36 -9.36 -9.15
CA VAL A 87 12.19 -10.36 -8.11
C VAL A 87 13.09 -9.98 -6.93
N TYR A 88 12.58 -10.10 -5.72
CA TYR A 88 13.30 -9.72 -4.49
C TYR A 88 13.83 -10.92 -3.69
N THR A 89 13.49 -12.14 -4.11
CA THR A 89 14.00 -13.38 -3.52
C THR A 89 14.15 -14.46 -4.61
N VAL A 90 15.26 -15.17 -4.60
CA VAL A 90 15.56 -16.26 -5.57
C VAL A 90 15.40 -17.65 -4.96
N GLU A 91 15.13 -17.72 -3.65
CA GLU A 91 15.11 -18.98 -2.92
C GLU A 91 13.87 -19.82 -3.29
N GLY A 92 14.13 -21.07 -3.71
CA GLY A 92 13.10 -22.06 -3.99
C GLY A 92 12.32 -21.89 -5.30
N GLY A 93 12.82 -21.13 -6.30
CA GLY A 93 12.05 -20.97 -7.54
C GLY A 93 12.77 -20.51 -8.81
N PHE A 94 14.03 -20.05 -8.76
CA PHE A 94 14.77 -19.62 -9.96
C PHE A 94 16.14 -20.29 -10.12
N ALA A 95 16.38 -21.39 -9.41
CA ALA A 95 17.58 -22.22 -9.53
C ALA A 95 17.35 -23.40 -10.50
#